data_AF-A0A9N9B9Y0-F1
#
_entry.id   AF-A0A9N9B9Y0-F1
#
_cell.length_a   1.000
_cell.length_b   1.000
_cell.length_c   1.000
_cell.angle_alpha   90.00
_cell.angle_beta   90.00
_cell.angle_gamma   90.00
#
_symmetry.space_group_name_H-M   'P 1'
#
loop_
_entity.id
_entity.type
_entity.pdbx_description
1 polymer ?
#
loop_
_entity_poly.entity_id
_entity_poly.type
_entity_poly.pdbx_seq_one_letter_code
_entity_poly.pdbx_strand_id
1 'polypeptide(L)'
;MSSFFQTSNGPSDFTSTFKAAITLQELSKPVQQHLVRVYITLAGLAACLAVGAYLHVNQLFLFGGGFLSFLIGLFSVIGVVGLPDTPENKYLRYGLLYNFAFMEGLSIGPLIQYTLHVDYSGSLIVKACIATSLIFVSFTLSALFSKRREYIYLGGILGSALSILGCVSILNLFLRSKILFSMELYLGLFMFCGYVLYDTQLILYRASKLGSRDVVGHSLDLFIDLVGIFVRVLIALTRNAEEKEDQKRRKRS
;
A
#
# COMPACT_ATOMS: atom_id res chain seq x y z
N MET A 1 17.29 13.95 -35.01
CA MET A 1 16.30 13.05 -34.38
C MET A 1 16.90 12.56 -33.07
N SER A 2 16.96 13.44 -32.06
CA SER A 2 17.67 13.19 -30.79
C SER A 2 17.27 14.20 -29.71
N SER A 3 15.96 14.39 -29.53
CA SER A 3 15.41 15.20 -28.42
C SER A 3 14.34 14.45 -27.62
N PHE A 4 14.29 13.11 -27.72
CA PHE A 4 13.28 12.30 -27.05
C PHE A 4 13.70 11.77 -25.66
N PHE A 5 14.89 12.14 -25.19
CA PHE A 5 15.37 11.80 -23.85
C PHE A 5 15.79 13.07 -23.11
N GLN A 6 14.80 13.89 -22.77
CA GLN A 6 14.99 14.88 -21.72
C GLN A 6 14.55 14.21 -20.41
N THR A 7 15.56 13.92 -19.59
CA THR A 7 15.48 13.35 -18.25
C THR A 7 14.51 14.13 -17.37
N SER A 8 13.38 13.51 -17.01
CA SER A 8 12.50 13.94 -15.92
C SER A 8 13.20 13.66 -14.59
N ASN A 9 13.80 14.69 -14.00
CA ASN A 9 14.45 14.61 -12.68
C ASN A 9 13.87 15.67 -11.74
N GLY A 10 13.00 15.26 -10.80
CA GLY A 10 12.67 16.02 -9.59
C GLY A 10 11.26 15.78 -9.01
N PRO A 11 11.08 15.81 -7.67
CA PRO A 11 9.76 15.73 -7.01
C PRO A 11 8.80 16.88 -7.39
N SER A 12 9.31 17.95 -8.03
CA SER A 12 8.54 19.05 -8.59
C SER A 12 7.70 18.66 -9.82
N ASP A 13 8.07 17.61 -10.56
CA ASP A 13 7.41 17.23 -11.82
C ASP A 13 6.20 16.31 -11.61
N PHE A 14 6.30 15.39 -10.64
CA PHE A 14 5.14 14.60 -10.22
C PHE A 14 4.07 15.48 -9.56
N THR A 15 4.49 16.37 -8.65
CA THR A 15 3.54 17.23 -7.93
C THR A 15 2.84 18.22 -8.85
N SER A 16 3.52 18.76 -9.87
CA SER A 16 2.91 19.64 -10.88
C SER A 16 1.92 18.87 -11.75
N THR A 17 2.29 17.70 -12.26
CA THR A 17 1.45 16.85 -13.12
C THR A 17 0.22 16.33 -12.37
N PHE A 18 0.39 15.86 -11.14
CA PHE A 18 -0.71 15.40 -10.29
C PHE A 18 -1.65 16.55 -9.94
N LYS A 19 -1.10 17.73 -9.61
CA LYS A 19 -1.90 18.92 -9.35
C LYS A 19 -2.67 19.37 -10.60
N ALA A 20 -2.09 19.24 -11.79
CA ALA A 20 -2.80 19.49 -13.04
C ALA A 20 -3.98 18.53 -13.21
N ALA A 21 -3.78 17.22 -12.99
CA ALA A 21 -4.85 16.22 -13.06
C ALA A 21 -6.02 16.51 -12.10
N ILE A 22 -5.73 16.89 -10.85
CA ILE A 22 -6.74 17.27 -9.85
C ILE A 22 -7.42 18.59 -10.22
N THR A 23 -6.70 19.53 -10.83
CA THR A 23 -7.27 20.84 -11.24
C THR A 23 -8.33 20.68 -12.32
N LEU A 24 -8.19 19.69 -13.20
CA LEU A 24 -9.21 19.33 -14.22
C LEU A 24 -10.53 18.88 -13.60
N GLN A 25 -10.55 18.58 -12.30
CA GLN A 25 -11.68 18.00 -11.60
C GLN A 25 -12.53 19.04 -10.83
N GLU A 26 -12.31 20.34 -11.06
CA GLU A 26 -13.01 21.47 -10.40
C GLU A 26 -12.96 21.45 -8.87
N LEU A 27 -11.97 20.75 -8.29
CA LEU A 27 -11.82 20.66 -6.83
C LEU A 27 -11.35 22.00 -6.24
N SER A 28 -11.87 22.35 -5.06
CA SER A 28 -11.45 23.58 -4.37
C SER A 28 -9.97 23.51 -3.96
N LYS A 29 -9.26 24.64 -4.09
CA LYS A 29 -7.81 24.73 -3.79
C LYS A 29 -7.39 24.09 -2.45
N PRO A 30 -8.14 24.23 -1.34
CA PRO A 30 -7.78 23.60 -0.08
C PRO A 30 -7.84 22.05 -0.11
N VAL A 31 -8.78 21.47 -0.86
CA VAL A 31 -8.90 20.02 -1.02
C VAL A 31 -7.73 19.49 -1.86
N GLN A 32 -7.35 20.22 -2.91
CA GLN A 32 -6.18 19.86 -3.73
C GLN A 32 -4.89 19.84 -2.90
N GLN A 33 -4.67 20.89 -2.08
CA GLN A 33 -3.50 20.97 -1.20
C GLN A 33 -3.47 19.84 -0.18
N HIS A 34 -4.64 19.48 0.37
CA HIS A 34 -4.77 18.35 1.28
C HIS A 34 -4.40 17.03 0.61
N LEU A 35 -4.97 16.74 -0.57
CA LEU A 35 -4.62 15.54 -1.35
C LEU A 35 -3.13 15.48 -1.67
N VAL A 36 -2.54 16.58 -2.15
CA VAL A 36 -1.10 16.61 -2.45
C VAL A 36 -0.28 16.26 -1.20
N ARG A 37 -0.64 16.76 -0.02
CA ARG A 37 0.05 16.41 1.24
C ARG A 37 -0.12 14.94 1.61
N VAL A 38 -1.31 14.38 1.43
CA VAL A 38 -1.58 12.95 1.68
C VAL A 38 -0.72 12.07 0.76
N TYR A 39 -0.72 12.33 -0.55
CA TYR A 39 0.04 11.53 -1.51
C TYR A 39 1.56 11.71 -1.40
N ILE A 40 2.05 12.91 -1.03
CA ILE A 40 3.48 13.10 -0.71
C ILE A 40 3.85 12.34 0.56
N THR A 41 3.00 12.38 1.59
CA THR A 41 3.22 11.62 2.84
C THR A 41 3.25 10.13 2.52
N LEU A 42 2.30 9.62 1.75
CA LEU A 42 2.25 8.24 1.28
C LEU A 42 3.53 7.81 0.56
N ALA A 43 4.06 8.65 -0.34
CA ALA A 43 5.35 8.38 -1.01
C ALA A 43 6.51 8.30 -0.01
N GLY A 44 6.52 9.18 1.00
CA GLY A 44 7.48 9.13 2.11
C GLY A 44 7.37 7.84 2.93
N LEU A 45 6.15 7.37 3.20
CA LEU A 45 5.92 6.09 3.89
C LEU A 45 6.39 4.90 3.06
N ALA A 46 6.12 4.88 1.76
CA ALA A 46 6.61 3.83 0.87
C ALA A 46 8.15 3.78 0.84
N ALA A 47 8.82 4.93 0.82
CA ALA A 47 10.28 5.00 0.93
C ALA A 47 10.78 4.49 2.30
N CYS A 48 10.11 4.86 3.39
CA CYS A 48 10.45 4.40 4.74
C CYS A 48 10.28 2.88 4.90
N LEU A 49 9.20 2.32 4.34
CA LEU A 49 8.97 0.89 4.25
C LEU A 49 10.08 0.19 3.47
N ALA A 50 10.49 0.75 2.33
CA ALA A 50 11.59 0.18 1.55
C ALA A 50 12.91 0.15 2.34
N VAL A 51 13.19 1.19 3.13
CA VAL A 51 14.34 1.21 4.05
C VAL A 51 14.23 0.11 5.10
N GLY A 52 13.05 -0.05 5.74
CA GLY A 52 12.81 -1.13 6.72
C GLY A 52 13.05 -2.51 6.11
N ALA A 53 12.47 -2.77 4.93
CA ALA A 53 12.67 -4.02 4.20
C ALA A 53 14.14 -4.27 3.83
N TYR A 54 14.84 -3.25 3.36
CA TYR A 54 16.26 -3.34 3.00
C TYR A 54 17.14 -3.69 4.22
N LEU A 55 16.90 -3.05 5.36
CA LEU A 55 17.66 -3.32 6.59
C LEU A 55 17.42 -4.75 7.09
N HIS A 56 16.19 -5.27 6.95
CA HIS A 56 15.91 -6.67 7.26
C HIS A 56 16.67 -7.63 6.34
N VAL A 57 16.60 -7.41 5.02
CA VAL A 57 17.24 -8.28 4.02
C VAL A 57 18.74 -8.40 4.28
N ASN A 58 19.40 -7.29 4.62
CA ASN A 58 20.84 -7.24 4.88
C ASN A 58 21.22 -7.63 6.32
N GLN A 59 20.28 -8.12 7.13
CA GLN A 59 20.50 -8.51 8.53
C GLN A 59 21.08 -7.40 9.42
N LEU A 60 20.86 -6.13 9.03
CA LEU A 60 21.34 -4.94 9.74
C LEU A 60 20.45 -4.56 10.95
N PHE A 61 19.36 -5.30 11.18
CA PHE A 61 18.43 -5.06 12.27
C PHE A 61 18.53 -6.16 13.34
N LEU A 62 19.00 -5.78 14.53
CA LEU A 62 19.37 -6.68 15.63
C LEU A 62 18.24 -7.61 16.12
N PHE A 63 16.98 -7.19 16.02
CA PHE A 63 15.85 -7.95 16.55
C PHE A 63 15.20 -8.91 15.53
N GLY A 64 15.73 -8.97 14.31
CA GLY A 64 15.06 -9.67 13.22
C GLY A 64 13.74 -8.98 12.84
N GLY A 65 13.36 -9.08 11.58
CA GLY A 65 12.02 -8.72 11.12
C GLY A 65 11.04 -9.87 11.33
N GLY A 66 9.74 -9.58 11.23
CA GLY A 66 8.67 -10.56 11.42
C GLY A 66 7.69 -10.16 12.52
N PHE A 67 7.37 -11.08 13.43
CA PHE A 67 6.26 -10.92 14.39
C PHE A 67 6.47 -9.76 15.39
N LEU A 68 7.68 -9.54 15.88
CA LEU A 68 7.93 -8.45 16.82
C LEU A 68 7.79 -7.07 16.15
N SER A 69 8.33 -6.90 14.95
CA SER A 69 8.12 -5.69 14.14
C SER A 69 6.64 -5.47 13.84
N PHE A 70 5.89 -6.54 13.54
CA PHE A 70 4.45 -6.49 13.36
C PHE A 70 3.73 -5.95 14.61
N LEU A 71 4.06 -6.44 15.81
CA LEU A 71 3.44 -5.96 17.07
C LEU A 71 3.75 -4.48 17.35
N ILE A 72 4.99 -4.03 17.11
CA ILE A 72 5.36 -2.62 17.28
C ILE A 72 4.63 -1.75 16.24
N GLY A 73 4.54 -2.22 15.00
CA GLY A 73 3.76 -1.58 13.94
C GLY A 73 2.30 -1.43 14.35
N LEU A 74 1.69 -2.49 14.86
CA LEU A 74 0.30 -2.49 15.33
C LEU A 74 0.08 -1.48 16.47
N PHE A 75 0.98 -1.43 17.46
CA PHE A 75 0.91 -0.43 18.54
C PHE A 75 0.98 1.00 17.99
N SER A 76 1.79 1.21 16.95
CA SER A 76 1.92 2.52 16.29
C SER A 76 0.62 2.93 15.58
N VAL A 77 -0.05 2.00 14.90
CA VAL A 77 -1.37 2.22 14.28
C VAL A 77 -2.42 2.57 15.34
N ILE A 78 -2.48 1.79 16.43
CA ILE A 78 -3.39 2.06 17.55
C ILE A 78 -3.14 3.47 18.11
N GLY A 79 -1.87 3.88 18.25
CA GLY A 79 -1.50 5.22 18.67
C GLY A 79 -1.97 6.32 17.71
N VAL A 80 -1.80 6.14 16.39
CA VAL A 80 -2.25 7.11 15.37
C VAL A 80 -3.77 7.29 15.38
N VAL A 81 -4.52 6.19 15.52
CA VAL A 81 -5.99 6.16 15.53
C VAL A 81 -6.55 6.67 16.87
N GLY A 82 -5.89 6.35 17.98
CA GLY A 82 -6.32 6.75 19.32
C GLY A 82 -6.03 8.21 19.66
N LEU A 83 -5.03 8.83 19.02
CA LEU A 83 -4.69 10.24 19.24
C LEU A 83 -5.57 11.15 18.36
N PRO A 84 -6.26 12.16 18.95
CA PRO A 84 -7.06 13.10 18.18
C PRO A 84 -6.19 13.99 17.30
N ASP A 85 -6.75 14.41 16.15
CA ASP A 85 -6.09 15.32 15.20
C ASP A 85 -6.03 16.75 15.75
N THR A 86 -4.99 16.98 16.54
CA THR A 86 -4.74 18.18 17.32
C THR A 86 -3.34 18.71 16.99
N PRO A 87 -3.09 20.04 16.98
CA PRO A 87 -1.76 20.59 16.72
C PRO A 87 -0.67 20.05 17.66
N GLU A 88 -1.03 19.75 18.90
CA GLU A 88 -0.13 19.20 19.92
C GLU A 88 0.29 17.77 19.59
N ASN A 89 -0.67 16.95 19.14
CA ASN A 89 -0.42 15.54 18.80
C ASN A 89 0.21 15.35 17.42
N LYS A 90 0.25 16.39 16.59
CA LYS A 90 0.62 16.30 15.18
C LYS A 90 1.98 15.62 14.98
N TYR A 91 3.02 16.08 15.64
CA TYR A 91 4.38 15.51 15.48
C TYR A 91 4.45 14.05 15.96
N LEU A 92 3.79 13.74 17.08
CA LEU A 92 3.72 12.38 17.60
C LEU A 92 2.99 11.45 16.62
N ARG A 93 1.86 11.89 16.06
CA ARG A 93 1.10 11.13 15.05
C ARG A 93 1.91 10.87 13.78
N TYR A 94 2.67 11.85 13.27
CA TYR A 94 3.60 11.62 12.15
C TYR A 94 4.73 10.65 12.53
N GLY A 95 5.31 10.79 13.73
CA GLY A 95 6.36 9.89 14.22
C GLY A 95 5.88 8.44 14.29
N LEU A 96 4.68 8.22 14.86
CA LEU A 96 4.04 6.89 14.92
C LEU A 96 3.72 6.34 13.53
N LEU A 97 3.26 7.19 12.60
CA LEU A 97 2.96 6.79 11.23
C LEU A 97 4.23 6.33 10.46
N TYR A 98 5.33 7.07 10.56
CA TYR A 98 6.59 6.67 9.95
C TYR A 98 7.22 5.45 10.65
N ASN A 99 7.08 5.35 11.97
CA ASN A 99 7.49 4.15 12.71
C ASN A 99 6.70 2.92 12.23
N PHE A 100 5.37 3.06 12.04
CA PHE A 100 4.55 1.99 11.46
C PHE A 100 5.07 1.58 10.08
N ALA A 101 5.30 2.54 9.16
CA ALA A 101 5.79 2.22 7.83
C ALA A 101 7.14 1.50 7.84
N PHE A 102 8.08 1.92 8.69
CA PHE A 102 9.36 1.26 8.86
C PHE A 102 9.23 -0.17 9.41
N MET A 103 8.42 -0.34 10.45
CA MET A 103 8.18 -1.64 11.09
C MET A 103 7.45 -2.62 10.17
N GLU A 104 6.54 -2.10 9.34
CA GLU A 104 5.87 -2.88 8.29
C GLU A 104 6.89 -3.38 7.25
N GLY A 105 7.84 -2.52 6.85
CA GLY A 105 8.96 -2.92 5.99
C GLY A 105 9.80 -4.06 6.59
N LEU A 106 10.12 -3.97 7.89
CA LEU A 106 10.80 -5.06 8.61
C LEU A 106 9.94 -6.33 8.66
N SER A 107 8.62 -6.20 8.83
CA SER A 107 7.69 -7.33 8.91
C SER A 107 7.55 -8.08 7.59
N ILE A 108 7.54 -7.36 6.46
CA ILE A 108 7.49 -7.93 5.10
C ILE A 108 8.87 -8.46 4.64
N GLY A 109 9.94 -8.06 5.32
CA GLY A 109 11.32 -8.45 5.03
C GLY A 109 11.53 -9.96 4.75
N PRO A 110 11.00 -10.90 5.55
CA PRO A 110 11.11 -12.34 5.28
C PRO A 110 10.46 -12.77 3.96
N LEU A 111 9.34 -12.15 3.56
CA LEU A 111 8.71 -12.41 2.26
C LEU A 111 9.57 -11.92 1.09
N ILE A 112 10.23 -10.77 1.27
CA ILE A 112 11.17 -10.23 0.28
C ILE A 112 12.40 -11.13 0.18
N GLN A 113 12.96 -11.56 1.32
CA GLN A 113 14.05 -12.54 1.35
C GLN A 113 13.64 -13.83 0.64
N TYR A 114 12.46 -14.38 0.92
CA TYR A 114 11.95 -15.57 0.23
C TYR A 114 11.88 -15.35 -1.29
N THR A 115 11.37 -14.20 -1.73
CA THR A 115 11.30 -13.87 -3.16
C THR A 115 12.68 -13.76 -3.81
N LEU A 116 13.69 -13.25 -3.11
CA LEU A 116 15.08 -13.21 -3.59
C LEU A 116 15.72 -14.60 -3.71
N HIS A 117 15.27 -15.58 -2.93
CA HIS A 117 15.70 -16.97 -3.11
C HIS A 117 15.11 -17.59 -4.38
N VAL A 118 13.87 -17.21 -4.72
CA VAL A 118 13.21 -17.65 -5.97
C VAL A 118 13.78 -16.94 -7.20
N ASP A 119 14.05 -15.63 -7.09
CA ASP A 119 14.66 -14.82 -8.15
C ASP A 119 15.80 -13.96 -7.59
N TYR A 120 17.03 -14.46 -7.75
CA TYR A 120 18.25 -13.79 -7.28
C TYR A 120 18.45 -12.39 -7.89
N SER A 121 17.87 -12.12 -9.05
CA SER A 121 18.02 -10.83 -9.73
C SER A 121 17.18 -9.71 -9.09
N GLY A 122 16.24 -10.05 -8.19
CA GLY A 122 15.29 -9.08 -7.63
C GLY A 122 14.29 -8.51 -8.63
N SER A 123 14.20 -9.08 -9.84
CA SER A 123 13.31 -8.62 -10.91
C SER A 123 11.85 -8.76 -10.52
N LEU A 124 11.50 -9.82 -9.76
CA LEU A 124 10.14 -10.02 -9.25
C LEU A 124 9.69 -8.89 -8.32
N ILE A 125 10.57 -8.38 -7.46
CA ILE A 125 10.26 -7.27 -6.54
C ILE A 125 9.99 -6.00 -7.33
N VAL A 126 10.84 -5.69 -8.32
CA VAL A 126 10.65 -4.52 -9.20
C VAL A 126 9.34 -4.64 -9.98
N LYS A 127 9.02 -5.82 -10.52
CA LYS A 127 7.74 -6.08 -11.20
C LYS A 127 6.54 -5.89 -10.26
N ALA A 128 6.64 -6.35 -9.02
CA ALA A 128 5.60 -6.15 -8.02
C ALA A 128 5.40 -4.65 -7.72
N CYS A 129 6.48 -3.89 -7.51
CA CYS A 129 6.41 -2.44 -7.30
C CYS A 129 5.75 -1.71 -8.47
N ILE A 130 6.11 -2.04 -9.71
CA ILE A 130 5.52 -1.44 -10.91
C ILE A 130 4.04 -1.79 -11.02
N ALA A 131 3.69 -3.07 -10.88
CA ALA A 131 2.30 -3.52 -10.96
C ALA A 131 1.43 -2.90 -9.86
N THR A 132 1.91 -2.84 -8.62
CA THR A 132 1.23 -2.16 -7.51
C THR A 132 1.07 -0.68 -7.78
N SER A 133 2.09 0.01 -8.29
CA SER A 133 2.00 1.44 -8.63
C SER A 133 0.97 1.69 -9.72
N LEU A 134 0.93 0.85 -10.76
CA LEU A 134 -0.06 0.94 -11.83
C LEU A 134 -1.48 0.72 -11.30
N ILE A 135 -1.70 -0.35 -10.52
CA ILE A 135 -3.00 -0.62 -9.90
C ILE A 135 -3.42 0.56 -9.02
N PHE A 136 -2.56 0.97 -8.10
CA PHE A 136 -2.87 2.04 -7.15
C PHE A 136 -3.21 3.35 -7.88
N VAL A 137 -2.38 3.78 -8.83
CA VAL A 137 -2.64 5.00 -9.63
C VAL A 137 -3.91 4.86 -10.46
N SER A 138 -4.17 3.72 -11.11
CA SER A 138 -5.38 3.52 -11.91
C SER A 138 -6.66 3.60 -11.05
N PHE A 139 -6.67 2.99 -9.87
CA PHE A 139 -7.82 3.03 -8.96
C PHE A 139 -7.97 4.40 -8.28
N THR A 140 -6.86 5.05 -7.89
CA THR A 140 -6.87 6.45 -7.44
C THR A 140 -7.45 7.38 -8.50
N LEU A 141 -6.99 7.30 -9.75
CA LEU A 141 -7.52 8.14 -10.83
C LEU A 141 -8.99 7.84 -11.10
N SER A 142 -9.40 6.57 -11.08
CA SER A 142 -10.81 6.18 -11.23
C SER A 142 -11.67 6.77 -10.12
N ALA A 143 -11.18 6.76 -8.88
CA ALA A 143 -11.80 7.45 -7.76
C ALA A 143 -11.87 8.95 -8.02
N LEU A 144 -10.77 9.61 -8.39
CA LEU A 144 -10.78 11.04 -8.69
C LEU A 144 -11.80 11.37 -9.82
N PHE A 145 -11.78 10.68 -10.96
CA PHE A 145 -12.68 11.02 -12.07
C PHE A 145 -14.16 10.66 -11.87
N SER A 146 -14.51 9.83 -10.87
CA SER A 146 -15.90 9.46 -10.65
C SER A 146 -16.70 10.59 -9.97
N LYS A 147 -17.70 11.12 -10.70
CA LYS A 147 -18.58 12.22 -10.25
C LYS A 147 -19.63 11.79 -9.22
N ARG A 148 -19.86 10.48 -9.03
CA ARG A 148 -20.91 9.97 -8.13
C ARG A 148 -20.28 9.37 -6.88
N ARG A 149 -20.67 9.90 -5.72
CA ARG A 149 -20.26 9.47 -4.36
C ARG A 149 -20.85 8.12 -3.94
N GLU A 150 -21.08 7.22 -4.91
CA GLU A 150 -21.69 5.90 -4.70
C GLU A 150 -20.77 4.99 -3.88
N TYR A 151 -19.46 5.29 -3.85
CA TYR A 151 -18.47 4.47 -3.16
C TYR A 151 -18.50 4.61 -1.64
N ILE A 152 -19.07 5.67 -1.05
CA ILE A 152 -19.16 5.76 0.41
C ILE A 152 -20.03 4.62 0.99
N TYR A 153 -21.02 4.13 0.23
CA TYR A 153 -21.85 2.98 0.62
C TYR A 153 -21.10 1.63 0.53
N LEU A 154 -19.98 1.57 -0.17
CA LEU A 154 -19.15 0.36 -0.28
C LEU A 154 -18.33 0.08 0.99
N GLY A 155 -18.14 1.05 1.89
CA GLY A 155 -17.34 0.87 3.10
C GLY A 155 -17.83 -0.26 3.99
N GLY A 156 -19.15 -0.39 4.18
CA GLY A 156 -19.73 -1.49 4.97
C GLY A 156 -19.53 -2.85 4.32
N ILE A 157 -19.63 -2.93 2.99
CA ILE A 157 -19.43 -4.17 2.23
C ILE A 157 -17.96 -4.58 2.25
N LEU A 158 -17.05 -3.66 1.94
CA LEU A 158 -15.60 -3.88 1.97
C LEU A 158 -15.13 -4.29 3.37
N GLY A 159 -15.56 -3.56 4.41
CA GLY A 159 -15.26 -3.88 5.81
C GLY A 159 -15.72 -5.28 6.24
N SER A 160 -16.95 -5.65 5.88
CA SER A 160 -17.50 -6.98 6.17
C SER A 160 -16.73 -8.08 5.43
N ALA A 161 -16.43 -7.85 4.14
CA ALA A 161 -15.66 -8.80 3.34
C ALA A 161 -14.23 -8.97 3.87
N LEU A 162 -13.59 -7.89 4.33
CA LEU A 162 -12.27 -7.94 4.96
C LEU A 162 -12.29 -8.73 6.27
N SER A 163 -13.32 -8.56 7.08
CA SER A 163 -13.49 -9.34 8.32
C SER A 163 -13.67 -10.83 8.02
N ILE A 164 -14.48 -11.18 7.01
CA ILE A 164 -14.65 -12.58 6.57
C ILE A 164 -13.33 -13.15 6.08
N LEU A 165 -12.58 -12.41 5.24
CA LEU A 165 -11.29 -12.85 4.75
C LEU A 165 -10.26 -12.99 5.89
N GLY A 166 -10.29 -12.12 6.89
CA GLY A 166 -9.48 -12.26 8.10
C GLY A 166 -9.80 -13.55 8.87
N CYS A 167 -11.09 -13.86 9.06
CA CYS A 167 -11.52 -15.12 9.67
C CYS A 167 -11.06 -16.34 8.85
N VAL A 168 -11.19 -16.29 7.52
CA VAL A 168 -10.71 -17.36 6.62
C VAL A 168 -9.18 -17.52 6.72
N SER A 169 -8.44 -16.42 6.83
CA SER A 169 -6.98 -16.44 7.00
C SER A 169 -6.59 -17.19 8.27
N ILE A 170 -7.25 -16.88 9.39
CA ILE A 170 -7.02 -17.56 10.68
C ILE A 170 -7.38 -19.05 10.58
N LEU A 171 -8.52 -19.40 9.98
CA LEU A 171 -8.89 -20.80 9.76
C LEU A 171 -7.87 -21.53 8.89
N ASN A 172 -7.36 -20.87 7.86
CA ASN A 172 -6.38 -21.43 6.95
C ASN A 172 -5.01 -21.65 7.61
N LEU A 173 -4.68 -20.95 8.70
CA LEU A 173 -3.49 -21.26 9.51
C LEU A 173 -3.57 -22.68 10.11
N PHE A 174 -4.76 -23.15 10.48
CA PHE A 174 -4.97 -24.49 11.02
C PHE A 174 -5.16 -25.54 9.91
N LEU A 175 -5.88 -25.19 8.84
CA LEU A 175 -6.23 -26.11 7.75
C LEU A 175 -5.10 -26.29 6.70
N ARG A 176 -4.22 -25.30 6.56
CA ARG A 176 -3.09 -25.26 5.60
C ARG A 176 -3.50 -25.58 4.15
N SER A 177 -4.66 -25.08 3.72
CA SER A 177 -5.23 -25.36 2.41
C SER A 177 -4.67 -24.43 1.32
N LYS A 178 -4.10 -25.02 0.26
CA LYS A 178 -3.59 -24.27 -0.90
C LYS A 178 -4.69 -23.52 -1.66
N ILE A 179 -5.90 -24.08 -1.70
CA ILE A 179 -7.05 -23.47 -2.39
C ILE A 179 -7.52 -22.25 -1.63
N LEU A 180 -7.71 -22.37 -0.31
CA LEU A 180 -8.12 -21.24 0.54
C LEU A 180 -7.09 -20.12 0.49
N PHE A 181 -5.80 -20.46 0.55
CA PHE A 181 -4.72 -19.47 0.41
C PHE A 181 -4.77 -18.72 -0.94
N SER A 182 -5.04 -19.43 -2.03
CA SER A 182 -5.13 -18.81 -3.35
C SER A 182 -6.37 -17.92 -3.49
N MET A 183 -7.51 -18.35 -2.96
CA MET A 183 -8.72 -17.52 -2.91
C MET A 183 -8.49 -16.27 -2.06
N GLU A 184 -7.91 -16.43 -0.87
CA GLU A 184 -7.58 -15.33 0.03
C GLU A 184 -6.67 -14.30 -0.67
N LEU A 185 -5.63 -14.77 -1.37
CA LEU A 185 -4.68 -13.95 -2.12
C LEU A 185 -5.37 -13.08 -3.19
N TYR A 186 -6.16 -13.69 -4.07
CA TYR A 186 -6.79 -12.96 -5.19
C TYR A 186 -8.01 -12.15 -4.76
N LEU A 187 -8.87 -12.68 -3.88
CA LEU A 187 -10.04 -11.94 -3.40
C LEU A 187 -9.63 -10.72 -2.60
N GLY A 188 -8.65 -10.85 -1.70
CA GLY A 188 -8.22 -9.67 -0.96
C GLY A 188 -7.36 -8.72 -1.80
N LEU A 189 -6.71 -9.16 -2.89
CA LEU A 189 -6.10 -8.22 -3.85
C LEU A 189 -7.20 -7.35 -4.47
N PHE A 190 -8.28 -7.98 -4.92
CA PHE A 190 -9.46 -7.26 -5.42
C PHE A 190 -10.04 -6.31 -4.36
N MET A 191 -10.12 -6.73 -3.09
CA MET A 191 -10.60 -5.86 -2.02
C MET A 191 -9.70 -4.66 -1.78
N PHE A 192 -8.38 -4.83 -1.70
CA PHE A 192 -7.48 -3.68 -1.50
C PHE A 192 -7.54 -2.70 -2.68
N CYS A 193 -7.71 -3.19 -3.92
CA CYS A 193 -8.03 -2.29 -5.04
C CYS A 193 -9.33 -1.51 -4.82
N GLY A 194 -10.35 -2.17 -4.27
CA GLY A 194 -11.61 -1.54 -3.88
C GLY A 194 -11.45 -0.52 -2.74
N TYR A 195 -10.59 -0.79 -1.77
CA TYR A 195 -10.26 0.14 -0.69
C TYR A 195 -9.54 1.38 -1.19
N VAL A 196 -8.57 1.26 -2.11
CA VAL A 196 -7.91 2.44 -2.72
C VAL A 196 -8.95 3.40 -3.31
N LEU A 197 -9.96 2.84 -3.98
CA LEU A 197 -11.06 3.61 -4.54
C LEU A 197 -11.90 4.25 -3.43
N TYR A 198 -12.34 3.44 -2.47
CA TYR A 198 -13.15 3.87 -1.33
C TYR A 198 -12.48 4.96 -0.49
N ASP A 199 -11.22 4.75 -0.08
CA ASP A 199 -10.47 5.67 0.77
C ASP A 199 -10.12 6.95 0.03
N THR A 200 -9.76 6.89 -1.26
CA THR A 200 -9.58 8.11 -2.07
C THR A 200 -10.88 8.94 -2.12
N GLN A 201 -12.03 8.29 -2.29
CA GLN A 201 -13.35 8.93 -2.27
C GLN A 201 -13.71 9.47 -0.88
N LEU A 202 -13.38 8.74 0.18
CA LEU A 202 -13.63 9.14 1.56
C LEU A 202 -12.79 10.37 1.95
N ILE A 203 -11.52 10.42 1.53
CA ILE A 203 -10.64 11.58 1.71
C ILE A 203 -11.23 12.81 1.02
N LEU A 204 -11.65 12.66 -0.24
CA LEU A 204 -12.31 13.74 -0.99
C LEU A 204 -13.59 14.22 -0.29
N TYR A 205 -14.41 13.30 0.18
CA TYR A 205 -15.66 13.62 0.89
C TYR A 205 -15.38 14.37 2.20
N ARG A 206 -14.49 13.85 3.05
CA ARG A 206 -14.12 14.47 4.33
C ARG A 206 -13.50 15.85 4.13
N ALA A 207 -12.59 16.00 3.17
CA ALA A 207 -11.92 17.27 2.91
C ALA A 207 -12.85 18.33 2.30
N SER A 208 -13.80 17.93 1.45
CA SER A 208 -14.70 18.86 0.75
C SER A 208 -15.98 19.22 1.51
N LYS A 209 -16.56 18.27 2.26
CA LYS A 209 -17.87 18.45 2.93
C LYS A 209 -17.78 18.67 4.42
N LEU A 210 -16.90 17.92 5.09
CA LEU A 210 -16.73 18.00 6.55
C LEU A 210 -15.64 19.00 6.94
N GLY A 211 -14.82 19.45 5.97
CA GLY A 211 -13.66 20.30 6.23
C GLY A 211 -12.54 19.60 7.01
N SER A 212 -12.66 18.29 7.25
CA SER A 212 -11.66 17.49 7.96
C SER A 212 -10.48 17.19 7.05
N ARG A 213 -9.27 17.59 7.49
CA ARG A 213 -8.02 17.53 6.73
C ARG A 213 -6.92 16.81 7.50
N ASP A 214 -7.26 15.69 8.11
CA ASP A 214 -6.31 14.83 8.82
C ASP A 214 -5.37 14.15 7.81
N VAL A 215 -4.20 14.72 7.56
CA VAL A 215 -3.24 14.15 6.61
C VAL A 215 -2.71 12.81 7.11
N VAL A 216 -2.53 12.64 8.42
CA VAL A 216 -1.93 11.43 9.00
C VAL A 216 -2.88 10.25 8.82
N GLY A 217 -4.14 10.38 9.27
CA GLY A 217 -5.14 9.31 9.15
C GLY A 217 -5.39 8.92 7.70
N HIS A 218 -5.59 9.90 6.82
CA HIS A 218 -5.80 9.64 5.40
C HIS A 218 -4.59 9.00 4.70
N SER A 219 -3.37 9.32 5.13
CA SER A 219 -2.16 8.66 4.59
C SER A 219 -2.00 7.25 5.12
N LEU A 220 -2.40 6.99 6.38
CA LEU A 220 -2.40 5.67 6.97
C LEU A 220 -3.32 4.71 6.22
N ASP A 221 -4.57 5.13 5.97
CA ASP A 221 -5.58 4.34 5.24
C ASP A 221 -5.04 3.91 3.87
N LEU A 222 -4.61 4.87 3.04
CA LEU A 222 -4.02 4.61 1.73
C LEU A 222 -2.72 3.80 1.77
N PHE A 223 -1.92 3.94 2.82
CA PHE A 223 -0.67 3.18 2.97
C PHE A 223 -0.94 1.70 3.25
N ILE A 224 -1.92 1.39 4.10
CA ILE A 224 -2.36 0.01 4.36
C ILE A 224 -2.81 -0.65 3.05
N ASP A 225 -3.58 0.07 2.23
CA ASP A 225 -4.01 -0.42 0.92
C ASP A 225 -2.84 -0.67 -0.04
N LEU A 226 -1.92 0.29 -0.15
CA LEU A 226 -0.75 0.18 -1.01
C LEU A 226 0.09 -1.05 -0.65
N VAL A 227 0.35 -1.25 0.65
CA VAL A 227 1.10 -2.39 1.17
C VAL A 227 0.34 -3.69 0.96
N GLY A 228 -0.96 -3.70 1.20
CA GLY A 228 -1.84 -4.85 0.95
C GLY A 228 -1.77 -5.32 -0.50
N ILE A 229 -1.84 -4.40 -1.47
CA ILE A 229 -1.69 -4.70 -2.89
C ILE A 229 -0.27 -5.23 -3.17
N PHE A 230 0.77 -4.54 -2.68
CA PHE A 230 2.17 -4.96 -2.89
C PHE A 230 2.44 -6.38 -2.44
N VAL A 231 2.11 -6.72 -1.19
CA VAL A 231 2.35 -8.05 -0.61
C VAL A 231 1.68 -9.14 -1.45
N ARG A 232 0.43 -8.91 -1.86
CA ARG A 232 -0.35 -9.89 -2.63
C ARG A 232 0.16 -10.05 -4.05
N VAL A 233 0.50 -8.96 -4.71
CA VAL A 233 1.11 -9.00 -6.05
C VAL A 233 2.47 -9.71 -5.99
N LEU A 234 3.29 -9.42 -4.99
CA LEU A 234 4.59 -10.07 -4.80
C LEU A 234 4.42 -11.58 -4.62
N ILE A 235 3.54 -12.02 -3.71
CA ILE A 235 3.26 -13.45 -3.48
C ILE A 235 2.77 -14.12 -4.78
N ALA A 236 1.87 -13.47 -5.53
CA ALA A 236 1.35 -14.01 -6.78
C ALA A 236 2.45 -14.18 -7.83
N LEU A 237 3.33 -13.17 -7.98
CA LEU A 237 4.46 -13.23 -8.92
C LEU A 237 5.49 -14.28 -8.53
N THR A 238 5.83 -14.38 -7.25
CA THR A 238 6.77 -15.37 -6.72
C THR A 238 6.26 -16.79 -6.96
N ARG A 239 5.02 -17.09 -6.62
CA ARG A 239 4.41 -18.41 -6.87
C ARG A 239 4.39 -18.77 -8.36
N ASN A 240 4.00 -17.82 -9.20
CA ASN A 240 3.97 -18.03 -10.65
C ASN A 240 5.37 -18.28 -11.23
N ALA A 241 6.42 -17.72 -10.62
CA ALA A 241 7.81 -17.99 -11.02
C ALA A 241 8.23 -19.41 -10.63
N GLU A 242 7.97 -19.81 -9.39
CA GLU A 242 8.26 -21.17 -8.90
C GLU A 242 7.58 -22.25 -9.75
N GLU A 243 6.28 -22.11 -10.01
CA GLU A 243 5.53 -23.07 -10.83
C GLU A 243 6.11 -23.19 -12.25
N LYS A 244 6.59 -22.09 -12.84
CA LYS A 244 7.27 -22.10 -14.15
C LYS A 244 8.62 -22.81 -14.11
N GLU A 245 9.36 -22.67 -13.03
CA GLU A 245 10.63 -23.40 -12.86
C GLU A 245 10.40 -24.90 -12.71
N ASP A 246 9.43 -25.30 -11.87
CA ASP A 246 9.09 -26.70 -11.65
C ASP A 246 8.63 -27.38 -12.95
N GLN A 247 7.80 -26.70 -13.75
CA GLN A 247 7.39 -27.21 -15.06
C GLN A 247 8.57 -27.39 -16.02
N LYS A 248 9.55 -26.47 -16.01
CA LYS A 248 10.76 -26.62 -16.83
C LYS A 248 11.62 -27.80 -16.37
N ARG A 249 11.73 -28.03 -15.06
CA ARG A 249 12.47 -29.18 -14.50
C ARG A 249 11.83 -30.50 -14.92
N ARG A 250 10.49 -30.61 -14.82
CA ARG A 250 9.73 -31.80 -15.26
C ARG A 250 9.82 -32.10 -16.75
N LYS A 251 10.01 -31.09 -17.59
CA LYS A 251 10.20 -31.27 -19.05
C LYS A 251 11.62 -31.72 -19.42
N ARG A 252 12.58 -31.63 -18.49
CA ARG A 252 13.99 -32.01 -18.69
C ARG A 252 14.32 -33.39 -18.09
N SER A 253 13.48 -33.90 -17.19
CA SER A 253 13.52 -35.27 -16.65
C SER A 253 12.75 -36.24 -17.53
#